data_AF-A0A3R6HS82-F1
#
_entry.id   AF-A0A3R6HS82-F1
#
_cell.length_a   1.000
_cell.length_b   1.000
_cell.length_c   1.000
_cell.angle_alpha   90.00
_cell.angle_beta   90.00
_cell.angle_gamma   90.00
#
_symmetry.space_group_name_H-M   'P 1'
#
loop_
_entity.id
_entity.type
_entity.pdbx_description
1 polymer ?
#
loop_
_entity_poly.entity_id
_entity_poly.type
_entity_poly.pdbx_seq_one_letter_code
_entity_poly.pdbx_strand_id
1 'polypeptide(L)'
;MEKARIIIYDDWAILDETETFFKDKSYLIGIAKSTLQQTPDAVIAEVWVNDRLKMKFRINSKGKVQQCKVSQHPGWGGRRERAGAPSKGAAALIYRVVTHVNEETFEFCESLGRNKGAWIRQAIAEKREREDNEKAGH
;
A
#
# COMPACT_ATOMS: atom_id res chain seq x y z
N MET A 1 -5.37 -12.54 26.72
CA MET A 1 -5.66 -11.36 25.87
C MET A 1 -4.94 -11.55 24.56
N GLU A 2 -5.60 -11.28 23.44
CA GLU A 2 -4.96 -11.37 22.12
C GLU A 2 -4.08 -10.14 21.88
N LYS A 3 -3.01 -10.34 21.11
CA LYS A 3 -2.10 -9.28 20.68
C LYS A 3 -2.46 -8.88 19.25
N ALA A 4 -2.60 -7.58 19.03
CA ALA A 4 -2.79 -7.00 17.71
C ALA A 4 -1.55 -6.19 17.33
N ARG A 5 -1.26 -6.17 16.04
CA ARG A 5 -0.23 -5.34 15.43
C ARG A 5 -0.91 -4.36 14.48
N ILE A 6 -0.71 -3.08 14.72
CA ILE A 6 -1.30 -1.98 13.95
C ILE A 6 -0.16 -1.37 13.14
N ILE A 7 -0.29 -1.45 11.82
CA ILE A 7 0.69 -0.90 10.89
C ILE A 7 0.04 0.31 10.22
N ILE A 8 0.69 1.46 10.33
CA ILE A 8 0.26 2.73 9.76
C ILE A 8 1.09 3.01 8.52
N TYR A 9 0.42 3.41 7.46
CA TYR A 9 1.05 3.73 6.18
C TYR A 9 0.64 5.12 5.71
N ASP A 10 1.54 5.78 4.99
CA ASP A 10 1.17 6.76 3.99
C ASP A 10 0.76 6.02 2.69
N ASP A 11 0.81 6.69 1.54
CA ASP A 11 0.52 6.07 0.24
C ASP A 11 1.62 5.09 -0.25
N TRP A 12 2.80 5.01 0.39
CA TRP A 12 4.01 4.36 -0.14
C TRP A 12 4.81 3.48 0.86
N ALA A 13 4.89 3.88 2.12
CA ALA A 13 5.75 3.35 3.16
C ALA A 13 5.00 3.14 4.49
N ILE A 14 5.63 2.37 5.38
CA ILE A 14 5.18 2.24 6.77
C ILE A 14 5.69 3.47 7.51
N LEU A 15 4.78 4.20 8.15
CA LEU A 15 5.11 5.34 9.00
C LEU A 15 5.30 4.93 10.45
N ASP A 16 4.50 3.96 10.91
CA ASP A 16 4.52 3.49 12.29
C ASP A 16 4.03 2.05 12.38
N GLU A 17 4.55 1.31 13.35
CA GLU A 17 4.14 -0.06 13.68
C GLU A 17 4.07 -0.20 15.19
N THR A 18 2.85 -0.39 15.69
CA THR A 18 2.59 -0.51 17.13
C THR A 18 1.92 -1.83 17.44
N GLU A 19 2.35 -2.47 18.52
CA GLU A 19 1.71 -3.66 19.06
C GLU A 19 0.84 -3.30 20.28
N THR A 20 -0.37 -3.82 20.34
CA THR A 20 -1.30 -3.57 21.44
C THR A 20 -2.02 -4.84 21.88
N PHE A 21 -2.26 -4.96 23.18
CA PHE A 21 -3.22 -5.93 23.71
C PHE A 21 -4.62 -5.31 23.66
N PHE A 22 -5.64 -6.13 23.44
CA PHE A 22 -7.02 -5.64 23.38
C PHE A 22 -7.99 -6.58 24.11
N LYS A 23 -9.03 -5.97 24.69
CA LYS A 23 -10.10 -6.67 25.42
C LYS A 23 -11.19 -7.16 24.48
N ASP A 24 -11.61 -6.31 23.55
CA ASP A 24 -12.65 -6.60 22.55
C ASP A 24 -12.39 -5.87 21.22
N LYS A 25 -13.18 -6.23 20.21
CA LYS A 25 -13.06 -5.68 18.86
C LYS A 25 -13.31 -4.17 18.80
N SER A 26 -14.27 -3.65 19.58
CA SER A 26 -14.58 -2.21 19.63
C SER A 26 -13.41 -1.39 20.13
N TYR A 27 -12.74 -1.88 21.17
CA TYR A 27 -11.54 -1.27 21.73
C TYR A 27 -10.42 -1.20 20.69
N LEU A 28 -10.19 -2.30 19.95
CA LEU A 28 -9.19 -2.36 18.89
C LEU A 28 -9.49 -1.39 17.73
N ILE A 29 -10.77 -1.19 17.38
CA ILE A 29 -11.19 -0.18 16.39
C ILE A 29 -10.86 1.23 16.90
N GLY A 30 -11.11 1.50 18.18
CA GLY A 30 -10.82 2.79 18.81
C GLY A 30 -9.34 3.13 18.73
N ILE A 31 -8.48 2.18 19.13
CA ILE A 31 -7.02 2.35 19.05
C ILE A 31 -6.59 2.60 17.61
N ALA A 32 -6.95 1.72 16.66
CA ALA A 32 -6.51 1.84 15.27
C ALA A 32 -6.93 3.16 14.61
N LYS A 33 -8.13 3.68 14.93
CA LYS A 33 -8.58 4.99 14.45
C LYS A 33 -7.81 6.13 15.09
N SER A 34 -7.57 6.07 16.40
CA SER A 34 -6.82 7.09 17.13
C SER A 34 -5.39 7.19 16.60
N THR A 35 -4.70 6.05 16.48
CA THR A 35 -3.34 5.99 15.94
C THR A 35 -3.30 6.57 14.53
N LEU A 36 -4.20 6.15 13.64
CA LEU A 36 -4.30 6.68 12.28
C LEU A 36 -4.51 8.21 12.22
N GLN A 37 -5.26 8.80 13.15
CA GLN A 37 -5.52 10.24 13.17
C GLN A 37 -4.40 11.05 13.84
N GLN A 38 -3.62 10.42 14.71
CA GLN A 38 -2.52 11.05 15.44
C GLN A 38 -1.19 10.98 14.69
N THR A 39 -1.03 10.02 13.77
CA THR A 39 0.15 9.91 12.92
C THR A 39 0.06 10.92 11.76
N PRO A 40 1.00 11.89 11.66
CA PRO A 40 1.07 12.80 10.51
C PRO A 40 1.22 12.02 9.20
N ASP A 41 0.63 12.55 8.12
CA ASP A 41 0.70 11.99 6.75
C ASP A 41 0.12 10.57 6.56
N ALA A 42 -0.45 9.99 7.62
CA ALA A 42 -1.03 8.66 7.56
C ALA A 42 -2.31 8.62 6.73
N VAL A 43 -2.38 7.65 5.82
CA VAL A 43 -3.52 7.44 4.93
C VAL A 43 -4.23 6.13 5.27
N ILE A 44 -3.50 5.10 5.70
CA ILE A 44 -4.01 3.75 5.90
C ILE A 44 -3.56 3.19 7.26
N ALA A 45 -4.46 2.49 7.93
CA ALA A 45 -4.10 1.62 9.06
C ALA A 45 -4.54 0.18 8.79
N GLU A 46 -3.64 -0.78 8.98
CA GLU A 46 -3.91 -2.20 8.92
C GLU A 46 -3.74 -2.83 10.29
N VAL A 47 -4.74 -3.61 10.70
CA VAL A 47 -4.76 -4.26 12.01
C VAL A 47 -4.66 -5.76 11.82
N TRP A 48 -3.57 -6.33 12.32
CA TRP A 48 -3.22 -7.74 12.23
C TRP A 48 -3.36 -8.40 13.59
N VAL A 49 -3.97 -9.60 13.63
CA VAL A 49 -4.09 -10.40 14.85
C VAL A 49 -3.74 -11.84 14.46
N ASN A 50 -2.78 -12.45 15.16
CA ASN A 50 -2.26 -13.79 14.84
C ASN A 50 -1.88 -13.92 13.35
N ASP A 51 -1.11 -12.95 12.84
CA ASP A 51 -0.65 -12.84 11.44
C ASP A 51 -1.77 -12.79 10.38
N ARG A 52 -2.99 -12.46 10.78
CA ARG A 52 -4.12 -12.27 9.86
C ARG A 52 -4.64 -10.85 9.90
N LEU A 53 -4.80 -10.23 8.74
CA LEU A 53 -5.44 -8.93 8.60
C LEU A 53 -6.90 -9.01 9.05
N LYS A 54 -7.23 -8.35 10.16
CA LYS A 54 -8.58 -8.30 10.73
C LYS A 54 -9.34 -7.06 10.32
N MET A 55 -8.64 -5.94 10.12
CA MET A 55 -9.27 -4.63 9.88
C MET A 55 -8.37 -3.79 8.99
N LYS A 56 -8.99 -2.95 8.16
CA LYS A 56 -8.30 -1.91 7.40
C LYS A 56 -9.10 -0.61 7.49
N PHE A 57 -8.41 0.48 7.77
CA PHE A 57 -8.97 1.81 7.80
C PHE A 57 -8.24 2.70 6.80
N ARG A 58 -8.96 3.66 6.23
CA ARG A 58 -8.39 4.67 5.34
C ARG A 58 -8.97 6.04 5.67
N ILE A 59 -8.14 7.06 5.66
CA ILE A 59 -8.59 8.45 5.67
C ILE A 59 -9.09 8.82 4.27
N ASN A 60 -10.33 9.26 4.16
CA ASN A 60 -10.87 9.72 2.88
C ASN A 60 -10.42 11.16 2.56
N SER A 61 -10.71 11.65 1.36
CA SER A 61 -10.39 13.03 0.94
C SER A 61 -11.03 14.13 1.80
N LYS A 62 -11.98 13.79 2.68
CA LYS A 62 -12.63 14.70 3.63
C LYS A 62 -12.03 14.59 5.05
N GLY A 63 -10.89 13.91 5.21
CA GLY A 63 -10.23 13.71 6.51
C GLY A 63 -10.97 12.74 7.44
N LYS A 64 -12.00 12.03 6.98
CA LYS A 64 -12.76 11.08 7.80
C LYS A 64 -12.20 9.68 7.67
N VAL A 65 -12.00 9.01 8.79
CA VAL A 65 -11.61 7.60 8.83
C VAL A 65 -12.78 6.72 8.45
N GLN A 66 -12.61 5.95 7.38
CA GLN A 66 -13.57 4.95 6.93
C GLN A 66 -12.99 3.55 7.12
N GLN A 67 -13.80 2.65 7.67
CA GLN A 67 -13.46 1.24 7.66
C GLN A 67 -13.60 0.71 6.24
N CYS A 68 -12.49 0.26 5.67
CA CYS A 68 -12.51 -0.40 4.38
C CYS A 68 -13.00 -1.83 4.57
N LYS A 69 -13.67 -2.38 3.54
CA LYS A 69 -13.83 -3.83 3.49
C LYS A 69 -12.45 -4.45 3.54
N VAL A 70 -12.28 -5.43 4.42
CA VAL A 70 -11.13 -6.33 4.40
C VAL A 70 -11.37 -7.29 3.24
N SER A 71 -11.43 -6.76 2.01
CA SER A 71 -11.39 -7.62 0.84
C SER A 71 -10.00 -8.22 0.83
N GLN A 72 -9.93 -9.54 0.96
CA GLN A 72 -8.75 -10.28 0.55
C GLN A 72 -8.33 -9.75 -0.82
N HIS A 73 -7.17 -9.10 -0.86
CA HIS A 73 -6.51 -8.60 -2.07
C HIS A 73 -7.20 -7.45 -2.85
N PRO A 74 -6.47 -6.39 -3.23
CA PRO A 74 -6.93 -5.46 -4.26
C PRO A 74 -6.92 -6.18 -5.62
N GLY A 75 -8.08 -6.64 -6.08
CA GLY A 75 -8.22 -7.32 -7.37
C GLY A 75 -9.39 -8.31 -7.49
N TRP A 76 -10.15 -8.56 -6.42
CA TRP A 76 -11.25 -9.53 -6.45
C TRP A 76 -12.60 -8.80 -6.49
N GLY A 77 -13.38 -9.11 -7.52
CA GLY A 77 -14.48 -8.31 -8.05
C GLY A 77 -15.62 -7.99 -7.08
N GLY A 78 -16.48 -7.08 -7.55
CA GLY A 78 -17.67 -6.65 -6.84
C GLY A 78 -18.63 -7.81 -6.55
N ARG A 79 -19.56 -7.56 -5.62
CA ARG A 79 -20.50 -8.52 -5.01
C ARG A 79 -21.50 -9.21 -5.98
N ARG A 80 -21.36 -9.09 -7.30
CA ARG A 80 -22.25 -9.71 -8.30
C ARG A 80 -21.43 -10.61 -9.22
N GLU A 81 -22.04 -11.71 -9.64
CA GLU A 81 -21.48 -12.59 -10.68
C GLU A 81 -21.20 -11.75 -11.94
N ARG A 82 -19.93 -11.73 -12.39
CA ARG A 82 -19.39 -10.88 -13.49
C ARG A 82 -19.29 -9.36 -13.24
N ALA A 83 -19.42 -8.87 -11.99
CA ALA A 83 -19.10 -7.47 -11.66
C ALA A 83 -17.57 -7.28 -11.48
N GLY A 84 -16.86 -7.35 -12.59
CA GLY A 84 -15.46 -6.99 -12.72
C GLY A 84 -15.12 -6.98 -14.20
N ALA A 85 -14.45 -5.92 -14.67
CA ALA A 85 -13.73 -6.02 -15.93
C ALA A 85 -12.83 -7.27 -15.84
N PRO A 86 -12.69 -8.06 -16.92
CA PRO A 86 -11.89 -9.28 -16.90
C PRO A 86 -10.52 -8.94 -16.29
N SER A 87 -10.25 -9.52 -15.11
CA SER A 87 -9.02 -9.24 -14.40
C SER A 87 -7.88 -9.68 -15.30
N LYS A 88 -6.98 -8.77 -15.66
CA LYS A 88 -5.58 -9.18 -15.87
C LYS A 88 -5.16 -9.71 -14.50
N GLY A 89 -5.26 -11.03 -14.32
CA GLY A 89 -5.36 -11.71 -13.01
C GLY A 89 -4.15 -11.50 -12.09
N ALA A 90 -4.02 -12.37 -11.08
CA ALA A 90 -2.94 -12.36 -10.08
C ALA A 90 -1.50 -12.24 -10.63
N ALA A 91 -1.30 -12.42 -11.95
CA ALA A 91 -0.07 -12.12 -12.66
C ALA A 91 0.33 -10.63 -12.69
N ALA A 92 -0.59 -9.68 -12.45
CA ALA A 92 -0.32 -8.26 -12.69
C ALA A 92 0.60 -7.59 -11.66
N LEU A 93 0.69 -8.08 -10.42
CA LEU A 93 1.50 -7.48 -9.34
C LEU A 93 1.97 -8.55 -8.34
N ILE A 94 2.80 -9.51 -8.78
CA ILE A 94 3.33 -10.58 -7.92
C ILE A 94 4.48 -10.08 -7.03
N TYR A 95 5.23 -9.06 -7.46
CA TYR A 95 6.47 -8.65 -6.81
C TYR A 95 6.42 -7.19 -6.35
N ARG A 96 6.61 -6.96 -5.04
CA ARG A 96 6.92 -5.65 -4.47
C ARG A 96 8.43 -5.53 -4.37
N VAL A 97 8.99 -4.51 -5.01
CA VAL A 97 10.40 -4.18 -4.93
C VAL A 97 10.54 -2.91 -4.10
N VAL A 98 11.44 -2.95 -3.11
CA VAL A 98 11.85 -1.79 -2.32
C VAL A 98 13.31 -1.52 -2.65
N THR A 99 13.65 -0.26 -2.92
CA THR A 99 15.00 0.16 -3.28
C THR A 99 15.46 1.23 -2.30
N HIS A 100 16.70 1.09 -1.82
CA HIS A 100 17.37 2.18 -1.13
C HIS A 100 18.07 3.03 -2.19
N VAL A 101 17.86 4.34 -2.13
CA VAL A 101 18.46 5.32 -3.04
C VAL A 101 19.08 6.44 -2.22
N ASN A 102 19.96 7.23 -2.83
CA ASN A 102 20.47 8.44 -2.19
C ASN A 102 19.38 9.51 -2.09
N GLU A 103 19.62 10.53 -1.26
CA GLU A 103 18.68 11.62 -0.98
C GLU A 103 18.23 12.35 -2.26
N GLU A 104 19.17 12.70 -3.14
CA GLU A 104 18.90 13.36 -4.42
C GLU A 104 17.91 12.56 -5.29
N THR A 105 18.12 11.25 -5.41
CA THR A 105 17.23 10.38 -6.19
C THR A 105 15.85 10.25 -5.53
N PHE A 106 15.80 10.23 -4.20
CA PHE A 106 14.56 10.19 -3.45
C PHE A 106 13.73 11.47 -3.70
N GLU A 107 14.35 12.64 -3.55
CA GLU A 107 13.70 13.94 -3.78
C GLU A 107 13.21 14.08 -5.22
N PHE A 108 14.02 13.68 -6.20
CA PHE A 108 13.60 13.65 -7.59
C PHE A 108 12.37 12.76 -7.78
N CYS A 109 12.36 11.55 -7.22
CA CYS A 109 11.24 10.63 -7.32
C CYS A 109 9.96 11.18 -6.68
N GLU A 110 10.07 11.94 -5.58
CA GLU A 110 8.94 12.60 -4.94
C GLU A 110 8.41 13.78 -5.77
N SER A 111 9.30 14.53 -6.46
CA SER A 111 8.92 15.62 -7.36
C SER A 111 8.03 15.18 -8.54
N LEU A 112 8.11 13.90 -8.94
CA LEU A 112 7.28 13.31 -10.01
C LEU A 112 5.80 13.14 -9.60
N GLY A 113 5.49 13.35 -8.31
CA GLY A 113 4.14 13.35 -7.76
C GLY A 113 3.39 12.03 -7.98
N ARG A 114 2.07 12.12 -8.19
CA ARG A 114 1.18 10.95 -8.29
C ARG A 114 1.51 9.99 -9.44
N ASN A 115 2.29 10.42 -10.43
CA ASN A 115 2.64 9.63 -11.61
C ASN A 115 4.01 8.94 -11.51
N LYS A 116 4.72 9.02 -10.38
CA LYS A 116 6.08 8.46 -10.21
C LYS A 116 6.23 7.01 -10.68
N GLY A 117 5.24 6.16 -10.40
CA GLY A 117 5.25 4.76 -10.84
C GLY A 117 5.18 4.57 -12.37
N ALA A 118 4.55 5.49 -13.11
CA ALA A 118 4.54 5.44 -14.57
C ALA A 118 5.90 5.84 -15.15
N TRP A 119 6.50 6.91 -14.61
CA TRP A 119 7.81 7.40 -15.01
C TRP A 119 8.92 6.38 -14.75
N ILE A 120 8.92 5.73 -13.58
CA ILE A 120 9.91 4.67 -13.27
C ILE A 120 9.79 3.50 -14.25
N ARG A 121 8.56 3.08 -14.59
CA ARG A 121 8.35 2.01 -15.57
C ARG A 121 8.84 2.38 -16.97
N GLN A 122 8.60 3.62 -17.37
CA GLN A 122 9.09 4.14 -18.65
C GLN A 122 10.62 4.17 -18.69
N ALA A 123 11.28 4.69 -17.65
CA ALA A 123 12.74 4.71 -17.56
C ALA A 123 13.36 3.30 -17.62
N ILE A 124 12.72 2.31 -16.99
CA ILE A 124 13.16 0.90 -17.08
C ILE A 124 13.03 0.37 -18.50
N ALA A 125 11.92 0.66 -19.19
CA ALA A 125 11.71 0.23 -20.57
C ALA A 125 12.74 0.85 -21.52
N GLU A 126 12.96 2.17 -21.42
CA GLU A 126 13.95 2.90 -22.22
C GLU A 126 15.39 2.43 -21.97
N LYS A 127 15.71 2.02 -20.72
CA LYS A 127 17.02 1.42 -20.42
C LYS A 127 17.18 0.06 -21.09
N ARG A 128 16.17 -0.81 -21.01
CA ARG A 128 16.20 -2.14 -21.65
C ARG A 128 16.33 -2.03 -23.16
N GLU A 129 15.59 -1.14 -23.79
CA GLU A 129 15.66 -0.90 -25.23
C GLU A 129 17.07 -0.45 -25.66
N ARG A 130 17.72 0.43 -24.90
CA ARG A 130 19.12 0.81 -25.13
C ARG A 130 20.07 -0.37 -25.02
N GLU A 131 19.96 -1.16 -23.95
CA GLU A 131 20.81 -2.34 -23.74
C GLU A 131 20.63 -3.40 -24.85
N ASP A 132 19.41 -3.58 -25.36
CA ASP A 132 19.12 -4.51 -26.45
C ASP A 132 19.68 -4.01 -27.79
N ASN A 133 19.55 -2.70 -28.06
CA ASN A 133 20.12 -2.08 -29.26
C ASN A 133 21.66 -2.11 -29.26
N GLU A 134 22.29 -1.90 -28.10
CA GLU A 134 23.75 -2.01 -27.94
C GLU A 134 24.25 -3.45 -28.19
N LYS A 135 23.47 -4.46 -27.80
CA LYS A 135 23.79 -5.88 -28.07
C LYS A 135 23.56 -6.28 -29.53
N ALA A 136 22.58 -5.69 -30.20
CA ALA A 136 22.29 -5.98 -31.61
C ALA A 136 23.28 -5.33 -32.59
N GLY A 137 24.02 -4.31 -32.14
CA GLY A 137 25.07 -3.65 -32.90
C GLY A 137 26.47 -4.29 -32.81
N HIS A 138 26.59 -5.41 -32.08
CA HIS A 138 27.84 -6.16 -31.88
C HIS A 138 27.84 -7.51 -32.58
#